data_AF-A0A0F9N6T9-F1
#
_entry.id   AF-A0A0F9N6T9-F1
#
_cell.length_a   1.000
_cell.length_b   1.000
_cell.length_c   1.000
_cell.angle_alpha   90.00
_cell.angle_beta   90.00
_cell.angle_gamma   90.00
#
_symmetry.space_group_name_H-M   'P 1'
#
loop_
_entity.id
_entity.type
_entity.pdbx_description
1 polymer ?
#
loop_
_entity_poly.entity_id
_entity_poly.type
_entity_poly.pdbx_seq_one_letter_code
_entity_poly.pdbx_strand_id
1 'polypeptide(L)'
;MQIIETISDFNTFLKDYETQSSILVPVFCDSRLHPAQNRLCLLGVYGIKSKKLFILPFNHPEATNLPYKVIKELSKGLEIWTPDKKVLGFLPIEDQGHIEDVQALDYVV
;
A
#
# COMPACT_ATOMS: atom_id res chain seq x y z
N MET A 1 11.91 -4.14 8.77
CA MET A 1 10.61 -3.44 8.75
C MET A 1 10.85 -1.99 9.13
N GLN A 2 10.20 -1.04 8.49
CA GLN A 2 10.31 0.39 8.80
C GLN A 2 8.91 1.02 8.83
N ILE A 3 8.58 1.76 9.89
CA ILE A 3 7.36 2.57 9.96
C ILE A 3 7.71 3.95 9.40
N ILE A 4 6.86 4.46 8.51
CA ILE A 4 7.07 5.75 7.85
C ILE A 4 6.33 6.83 8.63
N GLU A 5 7.07 7.53 9.50
CA GLU A 5 6.48 8.47 10.46
C GLU A 5 6.73 9.94 10.11
N THR A 6 7.68 10.22 9.22
CA THR A 6 8.01 11.57 8.78
C THR A 6 7.92 11.74 7.27
N ILE A 7 7.78 12.99 6.81
CA ILE A 7 7.87 13.32 5.37
C ILE A 7 9.24 12.92 4.80
N SER A 8 10.31 13.01 5.60
CA SER A 8 11.65 12.59 5.17
C SER A 8 11.73 11.08 4.95
N ASP A 9 11.12 10.29 5.85
CA ASP A 9 11.01 8.83 5.68
C ASP A 9 10.21 8.51 4.42
N PHE A 10 9.08 9.21 4.23
CA PHE A 10 8.22 9.01 3.07
C PHE A 10 8.96 9.30 1.76
N ASN A 11 9.70 10.41 1.68
CA ASN A 11 10.49 10.75 0.49
C ASN A 11 11.60 9.73 0.21
N THR A 12 12.21 9.17 1.25
CA THR A 12 13.22 8.12 1.10
C THR A 12 12.59 6.82 0.60
N PHE A 13 11.48 6.43 1.24
CA PHE A 13 10.67 5.29 0.82
C PHE A 13 10.23 5.43 -0.65
N LEU A 14 9.73 6.59 -1.06
CA LEU A 14 9.17 6.79 -2.39
C LEU A 14 10.21 6.59 -3.49
N LYS A 15 11.45 7.05 -3.30
CA LYS A 15 12.56 6.81 -4.24
C LYS A 15 12.86 5.32 -4.41
N ASP A 16 12.86 4.57 -3.31
CA ASP A 16 13.04 3.11 -3.35
C ASP A 16 11.83 2.44 -4.01
N TYR A 17 10.62 2.90 -3.71
CA TYR A 17 9.36 2.33 -4.18
C TYR A 17 9.17 2.47 -5.70
N GLU A 18 9.43 3.65 -6.26
CA GLU A 18 9.28 3.95 -7.70
C GLU A 18 10.18 3.08 -8.60
N THR A 19 11.24 2.48 -8.04
CA THR A 19 12.25 1.73 -8.80
C THR A 19 12.17 0.21 -8.63
N GLN A 20 11.14 -0.30 -7.92
CA GLN A 20 10.98 -1.74 -7.69
C GLN A 20 9.52 -2.20 -7.70
N SER A 21 9.30 -3.46 -8.10
CA SER A 21 8.02 -4.12 -7.90
C SER A 21 7.74 -4.27 -6.40
N SER A 22 6.47 -4.09 -6.02
CA SER A 22 6.05 -4.06 -4.62
C SER A 22 4.71 -4.74 -4.41
N ILE A 23 4.52 -5.35 -3.23
CA ILE A 23 3.22 -5.87 -2.79
C ILE A 23 2.57 -4.84 -1.86
N LEU A 24 1.34 -4.44 -2.16
CA LEU A 24 0.54 -3.52 -1.35
C LEU A 24 -0.56 -4.30 -0.62
N VAL A 25 -0.67 -4.07 0.69
CA VAL A 25 -1.68 -4.70 1.54
C VAL A 25 -2.36 -3.63 2.40
N PRO A 26 -3.57 -3.17 2.03
CA PRO A 26 -4.32 -2.20 2.81
C PRO A 26 -4.91 -2.84 4.05
N VAL A 27 -4.79 -2.16 5.19
CA VAL A 27 -5.41 -2.55 6.46
C VAL A 27 -6.34 -1.44 6.93
N PHE A 28 -7.62 -1.75 7.00
CA PHE A 28 -8.65 -0.80 7.42
C PHE A 28 -8.87 -0.83 8.94
N CYS A 29 -9.47 0.24 9.48
CA CYS A 29 -9.65 0.42 10.92
C CYS A 29 -10.62 -0.59 11.55
N ASP A 30 -11.68 -0.98 10.84
CA ASP A 30 -12.64 -1.99 11.32
C ASP A 30 -12.70 -3.17 10.34
N SER A 31 -12.28 -4.36 10.77
CA SER A 31 -12.29 -5.56 9.91
C SER A 31 -13.70 -6.05 9.53
N ARG A 32 -14.75 -5.53 10.14
CA ARG A 32 -16.15 -5.93 9.89
C ARG A 32 -16.86 -5.02 8.90
N LEU A 33 -16.29 -3.85 8.59
CA LEU A 33 -16.89 -2.89 7.67
C LEU A 33 -16.35 -3.06 6.25
N HIS A 34 -17.24 -2.91 5.27
CA HIS A 34 -16.86 -2.88 3.87
C HIS A 34 -15.87 -1.73 3.59
N PRO A 35 -14.78 -1.93 2.81
CA PRO A 35 -13.75 -0.93 2.58
C PRO A 35 -14.26 0.47 2.17
N ALA A 36 -15.30 0.54 1.34
CA ALA A 36 -15.92 1.80 0.92
C ALA A 36 -16.55 2.63 2.06
N GLN A 37 -16.88 2.00 3.19
CA GLN A 37 -17.45 2.64 4.38
C GLN A 37 -16.44 2.70 5.53
N ASN A 38 -15.16 2.47 5.22
CA ASN A 38 -14.11 2.27 6.20
C ASN A 38 -13.01 3.32 6.02
N ARG A 39 -12.15 3.43 7.03
CA ARG A 39 -10.97 4.29 6.99
C ARG A 39 -9.73 3.42 6.91
N LEU A 40 -8.78 3.79 6.06
CA LEU A 40 -7.49 3.12 6.01
C LEU A 40 -6.73 3.38 7.31
N CYS A 41 -6.33 2.33 8.01
CA CYS A 41 -5.56 2.40 9.25
C CYS A 41 -4.06 2.50 8.93
N LEU A 42 -3.58 1.56 8.12
CA LEU A 42 -2.22 1.51 7.61
C LEU A 42 -2.18 0.83 6.24
N LEU A 43 -1.09 1.05 5.51
CA LEU A 43 -0.78 0.32 4.29
C LEU A 43 0.57 -0.37 4.45
N GLY A 44 0.57 -1.70 4.31
CA GLY A 44 1.80 -2.47 4.19
C GLY A 44 2.32 -2.41 2.76
N VAL A 45 3.60 -2.09 2.60
CA VAL A 45 4.28 -2.07 1.31
C VAL A 45 5.54 -2.94 1.41
N TYR A 46 5.54 -4.06 0.70
CA TYR A 46 6.68 -4.97 0.67
C TYR A 46 7.42 -4.85 -0.67
N GLY A 47 8.64 -4.32 -0.64
CA GLY A 47 9.48 -4.23 -1.83
C GLY A 47 10.13 -5.57 -2.17
N ILE A 48 9.87 -6.10 -3.37
CA ILE A 48 10.31 -7.44 -3.78
C ILE A 48 11.85 -7.52 -3.82
N LYS A 49 12.49 -6.54 -4.46
CA LYS A 49 13.95 -6.50 -4.62
C LYS A 49 14.65 -6.17 -3.30
N SER A 50 14.15 -5.16 -2.59
CA SER A 50 14.74 -4.73 -1.32
C SER A 50 14.51 -5.71 -0.16
N LYS A 51 13.50 -6.59 -0.28
CA LYS A 51 13.00 -7.46 0.80
C LYS A 51 12.67 -6.69 2.08
N LYS A 52 12.26 -5.42 1.93
CA LYS A 52 11.89 -4.54 3.03
C LYS A 52 10.38 -4.39 3.09
N LEU A 53 9.84 -4.52 4.30
CA LEU A 53 8.48 -4.14 4.64
C LEU A 53 8.45 -2.72 5.19
N PHE A 54 7.70 -1.86 4.53
CA PHE A 54 7.37 -0.50 4.95
C PHE A 54 5.92 -0.45 5.44
N ILE A 55 5.68 0.26 6.54
CA ILE A 55 4.35 0.47 7.10
C ILE A 55 4.02 1.96 7.01
N LEU A 56 2.98 2.30 6.25
CA LEU A 56 2.50 3.67 6.10
C LEU A 56 1.24 3.85 6.97
N PRO A 57 1.35 4.48 8.16
CA PRO A 57 0.20 4.73 9.03
C PRO A 57 -0.64 5.91 8.54
N PHE A 58 -1.97 5.82 8.67
CA PHE A 58 -2.91 6.89 8.29
C PHE A 58 -3.93 7.22 9.39
N ASN A 59 -4.37 6.21 10.14
CA ASN A 59 -5.31 6.38 11.26
C ASN A 59 -4.98 5.41 12.41
N HIS A 60 -3.70 5.22 12.74
CA HIS A 60 -3.28 4.34 13.83
C HIS A 60 -2.87 5.17 15.06
N PRO A 61 -3.34 4.84 16.28
CA PRO A 61 -3.05 5.64 17.49
C PRO A 61 -1.61 5.52 17.97
N GLU A 62 -0.90 4.43 17.62
CA GLU A 62 0.47 4.15 18.07
C GLU A 62 1.55 4.61 17.06
N ALA A 63 1.20 5.41 16.06
CA ALA A 63 2.15 5.89 15.04
C ALA A 63 1.83 7.31 14.59
N THR A 64 2.85 8.01 14.08
CA THR A 64 2.64 9.32 13.46
C THR A 64 1.98 9.17 12.09
N ASN A 65 0.72 9.58 11.98
CA ASN A 65 -0.07 9.39 10.76
C ASN A 65 0.41 10.27 9.59
N LEU A 66 0.54 9.64 8.42
CA LEU A 66 0.80 10.32 7.16
C LEU A 66 -0.46 11.03 6.65
N PRO A 67 -0.32 12.16 5.94
CA PRO A 67 -1.44 12.79 5.25
C PRO A 67 -2.02 11.85 4.19
N TYR A 68 -3.32 11.57 4.23
CA TYR A 68 -3.97 10.62 3.29
C TYR A 68 -3.69 10.91 1.79
N LYS A 69 -3.49 12.19 1.43
CA LYS A 69 -3.15 12.62 0.07
C LYS A 69 -1.90 11.94 -0.51
N VAL A 70 -0.96 11.48 0.32
CA VAL A 70 0.28 10.85 -0.16
C VAL A 70 0.04 9.47 -0.79
N ILE A 71 -1.14 8.86 -0.60
CA ILE A 71 -1.50 7.58 -1.23
C ILE A 71 -1.47 7.67 -2.76
N LYS A 72 -1.79 8.84 -3.32
CA LYS A 72 -1.75 9.05 -4.77
C LYS A 72 -0.35 8.88 -5.36
N GLU A 73 0.68 9.11 -4.57
CA GLU A 73 2.08 8.92 -5.00
C GLU A 73 2.40 7.44 -5.24
N LEU A 74 1.61 6.52 -4.66
CA LEU A 74 1.79 5.08 -4.86
C LEU A 74 1.40 4.63 -6.27
N SER A 75 0.69 5.45 -7.04
CA SER A 75 0.46 5.21 -8.47
C SER A 75 1.75 5.21 -9.30
N LYS A 76 2.86 5.70 -8.74
CA LYS A 76 4.17 5.72 -9.40
C LYS A 76 4.97 4.42 -9.22
N GLY A 77 4.39 3.41 -8.57
CA GLY A 77 5.02 2.10 -8.44
C GLY A 77 5.26 1.45 -9.80
N LEU A 78 6.43 0.82 -9.98
CA LEU A 78 6.80 0.17 -11.24
C LEU A 78 5.84 -0.99 -11.59
N GLU A 79 5.59 -1.84 -10.61
CA GLU A 79 4.70 -3.00 -10.72
C GLU A 79 4.16 -3.30 -9.32
N ILE A 80 2.84 -3.32 -9.19
CA ILE A 80 2.14 -3.42 -7.93
C ILE A 80 1.40 -4.74 -7.90
N TRP A 81 1.68 -5.52 -6.88
CA TRP A 81 0.97 -6.76 -6.59
C TRP A 81 0.09 -6.52 -5.37
N THR A 82 -1.08 -7.14 -5.32
CA THR A 82 -1.94 -7.11 -4.15
C THR A 82 -2.62 -8.46 -3.96
N PRO A 83 -2.84 -8.93 -2.73
CA PRO A 83 -3.62 -10.12 -2.49
C PRO A 83 -5.08 -9.99 -2.95
N ASP A 84 -5.65 -8.78 -2.91
CA ASP A 84 -7.02 -8.52 -3.34
C ASP A 84 -7.09 -7.16 -4.03
N LYS A 85 -7.28 -7.18 -5.36
CA LYS A 85 -7.35 -5.96 -6.17
C LYS A 85 -8.64 -5.17 -5.94
N LYS A 86 -9.74 -5.84 -5.57
CA LYS A 86 -11.00 -5.15 -5.27
C LYS A 86 -10.86 -4.32 -4.01
N VAL A 87 -10.20 -4.87 -2.98
CA VAL A 87 -9.95 -4.16 -1.73
C VAL A 87 -8.99 -2.98 -1.96
N LEU A 88 -7.91 -3.18 -2.70
CA LEU A 88 -6.96 -2.10 -3.03
C LEU A 88 -7.63 -0.98 -3.85
N GLY A 89 -8.57 -1.34 -4.75
CA GLY A 89 -9.30 -0.40 -5.60
C GLY A 89 -10.16 0.63 -4.87
N PHE A 90 -10.37 0.49 -3.56
CA PHE A 90 -11.01 1.54 -2.73
C PHE A 90 -10.05 2.65 -2.29
N LEU A 91 -8.75 2.50 -2.56
CA LEU A 91 -7.76 3.54 -2.35
C LEU A 91 -7.57 4.37 -3.61
N PRO A 92 -7.20 5.67 -3.49
CA PRO A 92 -6.91 6.53 -4.63
C PRO A 92 -5.54 6.23 -5.25
N ILE A 93 -5.33 4.98 -5.65
CA ILE A 93 -4.16 4.49 -6.38
C ILE A 93 -4.64 4.16 -7.79
N GLU A 94 -4.26 4.99 -8.75
CA GLU A 94 -4.54 4.78 -10.16
C GLU A 94 -3.88 3.50 -10.66
N ASP A 95 -4.68 2.61 -11.24
CA ASP A 95 -4.20 1.43 -11.95
C ASP A 95 -3.80 1.82 -13.37
N GLN A 96 -2.50 2.01 -13.59
CA GLN A 96 -1.95 2.31 -14.91
C GLN A 96 -1.66 1.03 -15.74
N GLY A 97 -2.32 -0.09 -15.43
CA GLY A 97 -2.05 -1.39 -16.02
C GLY A 97 -0.90 -2.13 -15.32
N HIS A 98 -0.64 -1.79 -14.07
CA HIS A 98 0.48 -2.30 -13.28
C HIS A 98 0.04 -2.91 -11.95
N ILE A 99 -1.27 -3.04 -11.69
CA ILE A 99 -1.80 -3.65 -10.47
C ILE A 99 -2.31 -5.07 -10.77
N GLU A 100 -1.62 -6.07 -10.24
CA GLU A 100 -1.96 -7.48 -10.41
C GLU A 100 -2.49 -8.11 -9.10
N ASP A 101 -3.52 -8.93 -9.25
CA ASP A 101 -4.13 -9.68 -8.14
C ASP A 101 -3.45 -11.04 -8.00
N VAL A 102 -2.73 -11.25 -6.90
CA VAL A 102 -1.97 -12.49 -6.68
C VAL A 102 -2.90 -13.66 -6.39
N GLN A 103 -4.05 -13.44 -5.72
CA GLN A 103 -5.01 -14.53 -5.47
C GLN A 103 -5.66 -15.02 -6.76
N ALA A 104 -5.83 -14.15 -7.76
CA ALA A 104 -6.35 -14.56 -9.07
C ALA A 104 -5.39 -15.48 -9.85
N LEU A 105 -4.08 -15.46 -9.55
CA LEU A 105 -3.07 -16.30 -10.22
C LEU A 105 -3.07 -17.75 -9.74
N ASP A 106 -3.42 -18.00 -8.47
CA ASP A 106 -3.47 -19.35 -7.88
C ASP A 106 -4.67 -20.18 -8.37
N TYR A 107 -5.64 -19.59 -9.09
CA TYR A 107 -6.78 -20.29 -9.69
C TYR A 107 -6.49 -20.93 -11.06
N VAL A 108 -5.26 -20.85 -11.57
CA VAL A 108 -4.88 -21.32 -12.93
C VAL A 108 -3.99 -22.58 -12.91
N VAL A 109 -3.85 -23.25 -11.76
CA VAL A 109 -3.04 -24.49 -11.63
C VAL A 109 -3.91 -25.70 -11.31
#